data_AF-A0ABD1BRZ4-F1
#
_entry.id   AF-A0ABD1BRZ4-F1
#
_cell.length_a   1.000
_cell.length_b   1.000
_cell.length_c   1.000
_cell.angle_alpha   90.00
_cell.angle_beta   90.00
_cell.angle_gamma   90.00
#
_symmetry.space_group_name_H-M   'P 1'
#
loop_
_entity.id
_entity.type
_entity.pdbx_description
1 polymer ?
#
loop_
_entity_poly.entity_id
_entity_poly.type
_entity_poly.pdbx_seq_one_letter_code
_entity_poly.pdbx_strand_id
1 'polypeptide(L)'
;MSFVEFQIFDGVAGELRPWISWLEDFFVREDFTVDEKLNLAQSLLEGVAESWFYQRKRMKGFQTWEALKRSLLYRFGNFDDSERIKLIS
;
A
#
# COMPACT_ATOMS: atom_id res chain seq x y z
N MET A 1 -13.56 -19.41 14.78
CA MET A 1 -13.15 -18.03 14.46
C MET A 1 -11.75 -18.11 13.87
N SER A 2 -11.57 -17.73 12.61
CA SER A 2 -10.23 -17.58 12.03
C SER A 2 -9.67 -16.23 12.47
N PHE A 3 -8.46 -16.21 13.03
CA PHE A 3 -7.73 -14.96 13.25
C PHE A 3 -7.28 -14.42 11.90
N VAL A 4 -7.67 -13.18 11.57
CA VAL A 4 -7.09 -12.47 10.43
C VAL A 4 -5.75 -11.92 10.92
N GLU A 5 -4.66 -12.51 10.45
CA GLU A 5 -3.32 -11.97 10.69
C GLU A 5 -3.10 -10.80 9.73
N PHE A 6 -3.01 -9.59 10.30
CA PHE A 6 -2.76 -8.38 9.53
C PHE A 6 -1.30 -8.34 9.11
N GLN A 7 -1.06 -8.11 7.81
CA GLN A 7 0.29 -7.89 7.30
C GLN A 7 0.66 -6.41 7.45
N ILE A 8 1.79 -6.16 8.13
CA ILE A 8 2.37 -4.83 8.29
C ILE A 8 3.44 -4.62 7.21
N PHE A 9 3.54 -3.40 6.68
CA PHE A 9 4.57 -3.02 5.71
C PHE A 9 5.43 -1.88 6.26
N ASP A 10 6.73 -2.14 6.40
CA ASP A 10 7.71 -1.21 6.98
C ASP A 10 8.52 -0.40 5.92
N GLY A 11 8.43 -0.80 4.64
CA GLY A 11 9.17 -0.20 3.53
C GLY A 11 10.12 -1.15 2.79
N VAL A 12 10.23 -2.43 3.17
CA VAL A 12 11.11 -3.40 2.50
C VAL A 12 10.56 -3.80 1.11
N ALA A 13 11.32 -3.53 0.06
CA ALA A 13 10.85 -3.66 -1.33
C ALA A 13 10.36 -5.07 -1.71
N GLY A 14 10.97 -6.12 -1.15
CA GLY A 14 10.55 -7.51 -1.38
C GLY A 14 9.19 -7.88 -0.78
N GLU A 15 8.69 -7.10 0.18
CA GLU A 15 7.47 -7.38 0.93
C GLU A 15 6.25 -6.59 0.42
N LEU A 16 6.49 -5.55 -0.40
CA LEU A 16 5.43 -4.68 -0.90
C LEU A 16 4.38 -5.43 -1.72
N ARG A 17 4.80 -6.31 -2.65
CA ARG A 17 3.86 -7.06 -3.51
C ARG A 17 3.00 -8.05 -2.72
N PRO A 18 3.58 -8.91 -1.86
CA PRO A 18 2.79 -9.74 -0.95
C PRO A 18 1.78 -8.93 -0.13
N TRP A 19 2.20 -7.79 0.44
CA TRP A 19 1.35 -6.92 1.24
C TRP A 19 0.18 -6.31 0.44
N ILE A 20 0.46 -5.79 -0.78
CA ILE A 20 -0.58 -5.28 -1.70
C ILE A 20 -1.57 -6.39 -2.06
N SER A 21 -1.08 -7.58 -2.43
CA SER A 21 -1.93 -8.70 -2.84
C SER A 21 -2.85 -9.13 -1.70
N TRP A 22 -2.33 -9.22 -0.48
CA TRP A 22 -3.11 -9.56 0.70
C TRP A 22 -4.23 -8.54 0.96
N LEU A 23 -3.94 -7.24 0.84
CA LEU A 23 -4.94 -6.20 0.98
C LEU A 23 -6.01 -6.26 -0.11
N GLU A 24 -5.63 -6.47 -1.36
CA GLU A 24 -6.59 -6.56 -2.48
C GLU A 24 -7.55 -7.75 -2.31
N ASP A 25 -7.03 -8.92 -1.92
CA ASP A 25 -7.85 -10.08 -1.61
C ASP A 25 -8.81 -9.81 -0.44
N PHE A 26 -8.32 -9.12 0.61
CA PHE A 26 -9.13 -8.76 1.77
C PHE A 26 -10.24 -7.76 1.41
N PHE A 27 -9.92 -6.74 0.61
CA PHE A 27 -10.89 -5.75 0.16
C PHE A 27 -12.01 -6.34 -0.71
N VAL A 28 -11.70 -7.34 -1.53
CA VAL A 28 -12.69 -8.05 -2.35
C VAL A 28 -13.60 -8.91 -1.47
N ARG A 29 -13.04 -9.58 -0.47
CA ARG A 29 -13.80 -10.49 0.40
C ARG A 29 -14.81 -9.76 1.29
N GLU A 30 -14.45 -8.58 1.78
CA GLU A 30 -15.22 -7.86 2.80
C GLU A 30 -15.97 -6.62 2.26
N ASP A 31 -15.94 -6.37 0.94
CA ASP A 31 -16.64 -5.27 0.24
C ASP A 31 -16.35 -3.85 0.77
N PHE A 32 -15.07 -3.52 0.95
CA PHE A 32 -14.64 -2.24 1.50
C PHE A 32 -14.95 -1.06 0.58
N THR A 33 -15.41 0.05 1.15
CA THR A 33 -15.48 1.36 0.48
C THR A 33 -14.09 1.96 0.26
N VAL A 34 -13.98 2.97 -0.62
CA VAL A 34 -12.68 3.61 -0.93
C VAL A 34 -11.99 4.17 0.32
N ASP A 35 -12.75 4.83 1.20
CA ASP A 35 -12.20 5.43 2.42
C ASP A 35 -11.75 4.35 3.43
N GLU A 36 -12.49 3.26 3.56
CA GLU A 36 -12.10 2.13 4.40
C GLU A 36 -10.81 1.46 3.89
N LYS A 37 -10.65 1.31 2.58
CA LYS A 37 -9.41 0.78 1.98
C LYS A 37 -8.21 1.64 2.35
N LEU A 38 -8.35 2.96 2.21
CA LEU A 38 -7.27 3.91 2.52
C LEU A 38 -6.94 3.95 4.01
N ASN A 39 -7.95 3.94 4.88
CA ASN A 39 -7.76 3.94 6.33
C ASN A 39 -7.10 2.66 6.81
N LEU A 40 -7.54 1.49 6.31
CA LEU A 40 -6.92 0.21 6.66
C LEU A 40 -5.47 0.17 6.16
N ALA A 41 -5.23 0.49 4.89
CA ALA A 41 -3.88 0.51 4.34
C ALA A 41 -2.95 1.42 5.16
N GLN A 42 -3.42 2.61 5.56
CA GLN A 42 -2.67 3.52 6.42
C GLN A 42 -2.31 2.89 7.77
N SER A 43 -3.26 2.20 8.42
CA SER A 43 -3.03 1.58 9.74
C SER A 43 -2.05 0.40 9.72
N LEU A 44 -1.72 -0.11 8.53
CA LEU A 44 -0.84 -1.26 8.34
C LEU A 44 0.54 -0.86 7.79
N LEU A 45 0.84 0.45 7.77
CA LEU A 45 2.16 0.96 7.49
C LEU A 45 2.90 1.21 8.81
N GLU A 46 4.17 0.83 8.87
CA GLU A 46 5.06 1.18 9.98
C GLU A 46 6.40 1.74 9.47
N GLY A 47 7.21 2.24 10.40
CA GLY A 47 8.60 2.61 10.14
C GLY A 47 8.78 3.62 9.00
N VAL A 48 9.56 3.22 7.98
CA VAL A 48 9.91 4.09 6.86
C VAL A 48 8.71 4.33 5.93
N ALA A 49 7.88 3.30 5.72
CA ALA A 49 6.68 3.41 4.91
C ALA A 49 5.66 4.38 5.52
N GLU A 50 5.41 4.28 6.83
CA GLU A 50 4.53 5.18 7.56
C GLU A 50 5.03 6.64 7.50
N SER A 51 6.31 6.84 7.78
CA SER A 51 6.94 8.17 7.75
C SER A 51 6.80 8.83 6.37
N TRP A 52 7.05 8.07 5.31
CA TRP A 52 6.88 8.55 3.93
C TRP A 52 5.41 8.87 3.61
N PHE A 53 4.47 8.02 4.05
CA PHE A 53 3.05 8.24 3.82
C PHE A 53 2.58 9.57 4.42
N TYR A 54 2.92 9.86 5.68
CA TYR A 54 2.55 11.13 6.30
C TYR A 54 3.17 12.34 5.61
N GLN A 55 4.43 12.24 5.18
CA GLN A 55 5.07 13.30 4.40
C GLN A 55 4.33 13.54 3.09
N ARG A 56 3.95 12.46 2.37
CA ARG A 56 3.22 12.57 1.10
C ARG A 56 1.81 13.11 1.30
N LYS A 57 1.06 12.60 2.29
CA LYS A 57 -0.31 13.02 2.64
C LYS A 57 -0.39 14.53 2.91
N ARG A 58 0.63 15.10 3.56
CA ARG A 58 0.75 16.56 3.80
C ARG A 58 0.92 17.38 2.52
N MET A 59 1.60 16.84 1.51
CA MET A 59 1.81 17.53 0.22
C MET A 59 0.62 17.33 -0.73
N LYS A 60 0.12 16.10 -0.81
CA LYS A 60 -1.00 15.70 -1.66
C LYS A 60 -1.58 14.40 -1.10
N GLY A 61 -2.83 14.43 -0.64
CA GLY A 61 -3.53 13.25 -0.17
C GLY A 61 -3.75 12.21 -1.28
N PHE A 62 -4.14 11.00 -0.88
CA PHE A 62 -4.56 9.94 -1.78
C PHE A 62 -6.08 9.92 -1.89
N GLN A 63 -6.61 9.90 -3.11
CA GLN A 63 -8.05 9.92 -3.38
C GLN A 63 -8.63 8.51 -3.62
N THR A 64 -7.77 7.54 -3.94
CA THR A 64 -8.16 6.16 -4.22
C THR A 64 -7.07 5.21 -3.75
N TRP A 65 -7.44 3.96 -3.45
CA TRP A 65 -6.50 2.87 -3.22
C TRP A 65 -5.46 2.78 -4.35
N GLU A 66 -5.89 2.92 -5.60
CA GLU A 66 -5.00 2.84 -6.75
C GLU A 66 -3.95 3.94 -6.81
N ALA A 67 -4.30 5.15 -6.37
CA ALA A 67 -3.33 6.25 -6.27
C ALA A 67 -2.27 5.97 -5.19
N LEU A 68 -2.68 5.38 -4.06
CA LEU A 68 -1.78 4.95 -2.99
C LEU A 68 -0.88 3.81 -3.48
N LYS A 69 -1.45 2.75 -4.05
CA LYS A 69 -0.74 1.58 -4.60
C LYS A 69 0.36 1.98 -5.58
N ARG A 70 0.03 2.80 -6.58
CA ARG A 70 1.02 3.31 -7.56
C ARG A 70 2.14 4.11 -6.88
N SER A 71 1.81 4.90 -5.87
CA SER A 71 2.80 5.71 -5.16
C SER A 71 3.73 4.85 -4.30
N LEU A 72 3.20 3.80 -3.67
CA LEU A 72 3.99 2.80 -2.94
C LEU A 72 4.90 2.01 -3.89
N LEU A 73 4.38 1.54 -5.03
CA LEU A 73 5.18 0.85 -6.05
C LEU A 73 6.30 1.74 -6.60
N TYR A 74 6.01 3.01 -6.88
CA TYR A 74 7.02 3.96 -7.30
C TYR A 74 8.13 4.13 -6.25
N ARG A 75 7.76 4.25 -4.98
CA ARG A 75 8.69 4.56 -3.88
C ARG A 75 9.47 3.34 -3.39
N PHE A 76 8.79 2.22 -3.18
CA PHE A 76 9.29 1.04 -2.47
C PHE A 76 9.28 -0.22 -3.33
N GLY A 77 8.67 -0.23 -4.52
CA GLY A 77 8.71 -1.41 -5.39
C GLY A 77 10.14 -1.77 -5.81
N ASN A 78 10.39 -3.03 -6.14
CA ASN A 78 11.71 -3.44 -6.64
C ASN A 78 12.05 -2.74 -7.97
N PHE A 79 13.34 -2.59 -8.29
CA PHE A 79 13.76 -1.90 -9.52
C PHE A 79 13.42 -2.67 -10.80
N ASP A 80 13.28 -3.98 -10.70
CA ASP A 80 12.84 -4.90 -11.75
C ASP A 80 11.31 -5.04 -11.83
N ASP A 81 10.58 -4.36 -10.93
CA ASP A 81 9.14 -4.36 -10.94
C ASP A 81 8.61 -3.67 -12.20
N SER A 82 7.96 -4.44 -13.07
CA SER A 82 7.43 -3.95 -14.35
C SER A 82 6.44 -2.78 -14.22
N GLU A 83 5.70 -2.68 -13.12
CA GLU A 83 4.82 -1.53 -12.87
C GLU A 83 5.60 -0.32 -12.39
N ARG A 84 6.63 -0.52 -11.57
CA ARG A 84 7.54 0.57 -11.20
C ARG A 84 8.26 1.12 -12.43
N ILE A 85 8.76 0.25 -13.30
CA ILE A 85 9.43 0.63 -14.55
C ILE A 85 8.52 1.49 -15.43
N LYS A 86 7.25 1.10 -15.59
CA LYS A 86 6.25 1.89 -16.34
C LYS A 86 5.91 3.25 -15.70
N LEU A 87 6.16 3.42 -14.40
CA LEU A 87 5.92 4.68 -13.69
C LEU A 87 7.12 5.64 -13.77
N ILE A 88 8.32 5.15 -14.12
CA ILE A 88 9.56 5.93 -14.23
C ILE A 88 10.02 6.18 -15.69
N SER A 89 9.47 5.42 -16.65
CA SER A 89 9.68 5.60 -18.10
C SER A 89 8.78 6.69 -18.67
#